data_AF-A0A2V5TI12-F1
#
_entry.id   AF-A0A2V5TI12-F1
#
_cell.length_a   1.000
_cell.length_b   1.000
_cell.length_c   1.000
_cell.angle_alpha   90.00
_cell.angle_beta   90.00
_cell.angle_gamma   90.00
#
_symmetry.space_group_name_H-M   'P 1'
#
loop_
_entity.id
_entity.type
_entity.pdbx_description
1 polymer ?
#
loop_
_entity_poly.entity_id
_entity_poly.type
_entity_poly.pdbx_seq_one_letter_code
_entity_poly.pdbx_strand_id
1 'polypeptide(L)'
;MSIALIEESAKEVRRLAIAGSPLAVGDFRLKKLIAPLEQAGTKAPVFAQVAKAISEVVNGKEDDSAAHMLNLSTLLNAILYTQGQSGVDGDYRELEVFATKCTSTKTTARVLKPLVEALTSSGGGRFEIIRSAWERGAFNDLRLIDPVIQALGDNYPELADLVAEKILPAYGPGIVPRLKANLDLKGKKHDARRLAVMHQLDPAGTIELCKTALEDGSPDVKAAAIACLGKHEDCLPLVLEQANAKNKLLRAAALEALAEHDRPEITKLFTELVKGKALDILVGPFHSLRNRQVLNSLLAEGERVFDLILKGDSEQIPRYGEILDCLEQRKDAEAEEFLLGCFDNSPRLVKVKAAKNSTFAGSDVMARLASLLYNVGSPKTLEAVLARRDALPTAAFPQVLRSALRTWPAERVFKEFSPLLEQKKGAGKEKSEQLQRFISATHWDGTSRFDAMTYDESDSDEMQALKKVEWDARWLDAAIKADQQTVVCSLARPNHKAALNYLLKLGGESKKTSDAGLTVRALARCQYPKVTDHFLGLVAKKTKGAKYVDYELEFLFENARHLPATDLPKLDAFAAKLDEKFVDHFLEAIAPLRNKPAAPA
;
A
#
# COMPACT_ATOMS: atom_id res chain seq x y z
N MET A 1 36.07 9.91 40.70
CA MET A 1 35.64 11.18 41.34
C MET A 1 36.32 12.41 40.72
N SER A 2 37.61 12.37 40.38
CA SER A 2 38.35 13.55 39.87
C SER A 2 38.04 13.95 38.41
N ILE A 3 37.72 12.99 37.51
CA ILE A 3 37.39 13.30 36.11
C ILE A 3 36.05 14.03 35.94
N ALA A 4 35.07 13.75 36.82
CA ALA A 4 33.77 14.40 36.79
C ALA A 4 33.86 15.92 36.96
N LEU A 5 34.83 16.42 37.75
CA LEU A 5 35.08 17.86 37.91
C LEU A 5 35.61 18.50 36.63
N ILE A 6 36.40 17.77 35.84
CA ILE A 6 36.92 18.22 34.54
C ILE A 6 35.81 18.20 33.49
N GLU A 7 34.97 17.16 33.48
CA GLU A 7 33.79 17.08 32.61
C GLU A 7 32.79 18.21 32.90
N GLU A 8 32.54 18.50 34.18
CA GLU A 8 31.68 19.60 34.61
C GLU A 8 32.27 20.97 34.22
N SER A 9 33.58 21.16 34.41
CA SER A 9 34.29 22.36 33.96
C SER A 9 34.21 22.53 32.43
N ALA A 10 34.41 21.46 31.67
CA ALA A 10 34.32 21.48 30.21
C ALA A 10 32.90 21.77 29.71
N LYS A 11 31.88 21.26 30.41
CA LYS A 11 30.46 21.54 30.11
C LYS A 11 30.14 23.02 30.32
N GLU A 12 30.58 23.61 31.44
CA GLU A 12 30.34 25.03 31.71
C GLU A 12 31.13 25.94 30.77
N VAL A 13 32.37 25.58 30.43
CA VAL A 13 33.15 26.32 29.41
C VAL A 13 32.48 26.22 28.04
N ARG A 14 31.97 25.05 27.62
CA ARG A 14 31.23 24.92 26.35
C ARG A 14 29.94 25.75 26.35
N ARG A 15 29.21 25.79 27.47
CA ARG A 15 28.02 26.65 27.61
C ARG A 15 28.39 28.12 27.39
N LEU A 16 29.47 28.59 28.00
CA LEU A 16 29.93 29.97 27.89
C LEU A 16 30.51 30.29 26.50
N ALA A 17 31.17 29.33 25.85
CA ALA A 17 31.63 29.48 24.46
C ALA A 17 30.46 29.67 23.47
N ILE A 18 29.31 29.04 23.72
CA ILE A 18 28.09 29.23 22.92
C ILE A 18 27.43 30.58 23.23
N ALA A 19 27.43 30.99 24.51
CA ALA A 19 26.78 32.23 24.95
C ALA A 19 27.59 33.51 24.66
N GLY A 20 28.92 33.39 24.55
CA GLY A 20 29.85 34.50 24.32
C GLY A 20 30.83 34.69 25.49
N SER A 21 32.09 34.97 25.18
CA SER A 21 33.17 34.99 26.18
C SER A 21 33.05 36.03 27.31
N PRO A 22 32.51 37.24 27.10
CA PRO A 22 32.40 38.23 28.18
C PRO A 22 31.54 37.75 29.35
N LEU A 23 30.56 36.87 29.10
CA LEU A 23 29.68 36.31 30.14
C LEU A 23 30.38 35.34 31.11
N ALA A 24 31.63 34.98 30.84
CA ALA A 24 32.40 34.12 31.74
C ALA A 24 33.03 34.89 32.91
N VAL A 25 33.22 36.20 32.77
CA VAL A 25 33.67 37.06 33.87
C VAL A 25 32.55 37.09 34.93
N GLY A 26 32.88 36.68 36.15
CA GLY A 26 31.92 36.57 37.24
C GLY A 26 30.96 35.37 37.16
N ASP A 27 31.15 34.41 36.22
CA ASP A 27 30.27 33.25 36.11
C ASP A 27 30.30 32.41 37.40
N PHE A 28 29.15 32.35 38.08
CA PHE A 28 29.02 31.69 39.38
C PHE A 28 29.19 30.17 39.30
N ARG A 29 28.86 29.54 38.16
CA ARG A 29 28.94 28.08 38.00
C ARG A 29 30.40 27.66 37.85
N LEU A 30 31.17 28.36 37.03
CA LEU A 30 32.62 28.19 36.95
C LEU A 30 33.30 28.50 38.29
N LYS A 31 32.91 29.60 38.95
CA LYS A 31 33.49 29.99 40.24
C LYS A 31 33.35 28.89 41.31
N LYS A 32 32.22 28.19 41.34
CA LYS A 32 31.95 27.09 42.27
C LYS A 32 32.88 25.90 42.11
N LEU A 33 33.48 25.72 40.93
CA LEU A 33 34.36 24.59 40.64
C LEU A 33 35.79 24.82 41.15
N ILE A 34 36.17 26.06 41.48
CA ILE A 34 37.54 26.41 41.92
C ILE A 34 37.94 25.63 43.18
N ALA A 35 37.19 25.75 44.28
CA ALA A 35 37.57 25.12 45.56
C ALA A 35 37.62 23.57 45.48
N PRO A 36 36.65 22.87 44.86
CA PRO A 36 36.77 21.43 44.62
C PRO A 36 37.99 21.04 43.76
N LEU A 37 38.33 21.83 42.74
CA LEU A 37 39.49 21.59 41.88
C LEU A 37 40.82 21.87 42.60
N GLU A 38 40.90 22.88 43.46
CA GLU A 38 42.06 23.13 44.33
C GLU A 38 42.27 21.98 45.31
N GLN A 39 41.19 21.47 45.92
CA GLN A 39 41.26 20.32 46.81
C GLN A 39 41.72 19.07 46.06
N ALA A 40 41.20 18.81 44.86
CA ALA A 40 41.69 17.73 43.99
C ALA A 40 43.16 17.97 43.57
N GLY A 41 43.55 19.23 43.43
CA GLY A 41 44.90 19.71 43.15
C GLY A 41 45.96 19.23 44.14
N THR A 42 45.58 19.03 45.41
CA THR A 42 46.48 18.48 46.44
C THR A 42 46.97 17.05 46.10
N LYS A 43 46.19 16.30 45.32
CA LYS A 43 46.52 14.94 44.89
C LYS A 43 47.11 14.89 43.49
N ALA A 44 46.70 15.80 42.60
CA ALA A 44 47.18 15.86 41.23
C ALA A 44 47.32 17.33 40.76
N PRO A 45 48.55 17.82 40.48
CA PRO A 45 48.81 19.23 40.15
C PRO A 45 47.98 19.80 38.99
N VAL A 46 47.57 18.95 38.05
CA VAL A 46 46.78 19.36 36.88
C VAL A 46 45.42 19.97 37.27
N PHE A 47 44.78 19.49 38.35
CA PHE A 47 43.51 20.08 38.83
C PHE A 47 43.71 21.49 39.41
N ALA A 48 44.86 21.73 40.08
CA ALA A 48 45.21 23.07 40.54
C ALA A 48 45.45 24.03 39.37
N GLN A 49 46.03 23.55 38.26
CA GLN A 49 46.19 24.35 37.04
C GLN A 49 44.84 24.71 36.41
N VAL A 50 43.88 23.78 36.40
CA VAL A 50 42.51 24.05 35.94
C VAL A 50 41.80 25.05 36.85
N ALA A 51 41.92 24.90 38.18
CA ALA A 51 41.36 25.86 39.15
C ALA A 51 41.91 27.27 38.94
N LYS A 52 43.22 27.39 38.68
CA LYS A 52 43.88 28.65 38.36
C LYS A 52 43.34 29.24 37.05
N ALA A 53 43.25 28.44 35.98
CA ALA A 53 42.74 28.90 34.69
C ALA A 53 41.25 29.33 34.78
N ILE A 54 40.43 28.64 35.58
CA ILE A 54 39.06 29.08 35.87
C ILE A 54 39.06 30.40 36.64
N SER A 55 39.95 30.56 37.60
CA SER A 55 40.08 31.81 38.37
C SER A 55 40.48 33.00 37.48
N GLU A 56 41.36 32.77 36.49
CA GLU A 56 41.74 33.77 35.49
C GLU A 56 40.56 34.15 34.58
N VAL A 57 39.73 33.18 34.17
CA VAL A 57 38.52 33.44 33.37
C VAL A 57 37.48 34.24 34.17
N VAL A 58 37.20 33.83 35.41
CA VAL A 58 36.10 34.39 36.21
C VAL A 58 36.46 35.75 36.82
N ASN A 59 37.73 35.98 37.17
CA ASN A 59 38.17 37.23 37.80
C ASN A 59 38.94 38.16 36.85
N GLY A 60 39.09 37.77 35.58
CA GLY A 60 39.74 38.56 34.54
C GLY A 60 38.90 39.73 34.04
N LYS A 61 39.43 40.48 33.07
CA LYS A 61 38.70 41.55 32.37
C LYS A 61 37.95 41.00 31.17
N GLU A 62 36.88 41.66 30.75
CA GLU A 62 36.11 41.27 29.57
C GLU A 62 36.96 41.22 28.29
N ASP A 63 37.89 42.16 28.13
CA ASP A 63 38.81 42.23 26.98
C ASP A 63 39.70 40.99 26.84
N ASP A 64 40.04 40.34 27.96
CA ASP A 64 40.89 39.16 28.00
C ASP A 64 40.08 37.84 28.07
N SER A 65 38.75 37.94 28.18
CA SER A 65 37.85 36.80 28.43
C SER A 65 37.95 35.70 27.38
N ALA A 66 38.09 36.07 26.11
CA ALA A 66 38.22 35.13 25.00
C ALA A 66 39.54 34.34 25.07
N ALA A 67 40.65 35.01 25.38
CA ALA A 67 41.97 34.39 25.50
C ALA A 67 42.04 33.44 26.70
N HIS A 68 41.56 33.88 27.87
CA HIS A 68 41.52 33.03 29.07
C HIS A 68 40.60 31.82 28.89
N MET A 69 39.44 32.01 28.26
CA MET A 69 38.51 30.90 27.99
C MET A 69 39.08 29.90 27.00
N LEU A 70 39.79 30.36 25.96
CA LEU A 70 40.48 29.48 25.02
C LEU A 70 41.57 28.66 25.71
N ASN A 71 42.37 29.29 26.58
CA ASN A 71 43.40 28.60 27.35
C ASN A 71 42.80 27.53 28.27
N LEU A 72 41.74 27.88 29.00
CA LEU A 72 41.02 26.94 29.86
C LEU A 72 40.41 25.78 29.05
N SER A 73 39.75 26.08 27.92
CA SER A 73 39.18 25.05 27.04
C SER A 73 40.26 24.12 26.49
N THR A 74 41.43 24.66 26.14
CA THR A 74 42.55 23.87 25.62
C THR A 74 43.10 22.93 26.70
N LEU A 75 43.29 23.44 27.92
CA LEU A 75 43.74 22.63 29.06
C LEU A 75 42.74 21.52 29.40
N LEU A 76 41.45 21.84 29.47
CA LEU A 76 40.39 20.86 29.75
C LEU A 76 40.33 19.77 28.68
N ASN A 77 40.39 20.14 27.40
CA ASN A 77 40.39 19.16 26.31
C ASN A 77 41.66 18.30 26.31
N ALA A 78 42.83 18.87 26.60
CA ALA A 78 44.07 18.10 26.71
C ALA A 78 43.98 17.04 27.82
N ILE A 79 43.39 17.39 28.97
CA ILE A 79 43.16 16.45 30.07
C ILE A 79 42.15 15.37 29.65
N LEU A 80 41.01 15.76 29.09
CA LEU A 80 39.96 14.82 28.68
C LEU A 80 40.44 13.85 27.60
N TYR A 81 41.22 14.32 26.61
CA TYR A 81 41.76 13.47 25.56
C TYR A 81 42.85 12.53 26.04
N THR A 82 43.66 12.93 27.03
CA THR A 82 44.70 12.05 27.59
C THR A 82 44.17 11.07 28.65
N GLN A 83 43.04 11.39 29.29
CA GLN A 83 42.36 10.50 30.23
C GLN A 83 41.24 9.66 29.58
N GLY A 84 40.93 9.91 28.31
CA GLY A 84 40.03 9.08 27.54
C GLY A 84 40.63 7.69 27.37
N GLN A 85 40.06 6.68 28.02
CA GLN A 85 40.35 5.30 27.70
C GLN A 85 39.71 4.97 26.35
N SER A 86 40.53 4.88 25.30
CA SER A 86 40.12 4.33 24.01
C SER A 86 40.51 2.86 23.97
N GLY A 87 39.55 1.99 24.23
CA GLY A 87 39.76 0.54 24.22
C GLY A 87 38.63 -0.17 24.95
N VAL A 88 38.36 -1.40 24.53
CA VAL A 88 37.48 -2.33 25.25
C VAL A 88 38.36 -3.54 25.57
N ASP A 89 38.33 -3.99 26.83
CA ASP A 89 39.04 -5.21 27.22
C ASP A 89 38.49 -6.40 26.43
N GLY A 90 39.36 -7.16 25.76
CA GLY A 90 39.00 -8.34 24.98
C GLY A 90 40.03 -8.72 23.93
N ASP A 91 39.86 -9.91 23.35
CA ASP A 91 40.72 -10.40 22.29
C ASP A 91 40.37 -9.78 20.92
N TYR A 92 41.39 -9.52 20.11
CA TYR A 92 41.19 -9.14 18.71
C TYR A 92 40.61 -10.32 17.93
N ARG A 93 39.54 -10.06 17.18
CA ARG A 93 39.01 -10.99 16.18
C ARG A 93 39.00 -10.30 14.82
N GLU A 94 39.24 -11.09 13.78
CA GLU A 94 39.06 -10.62 12.42
C GLU A 94 37.57 -10.32 12.19
N LEU A 95 37.29 -9.20 11.51
CA LEU A 95 35.93 -8.85 11.13
C LEU A 95 35.53 -9.73 9.96
N GLU A 96 34.43 -10.47 10.10
CA GLU A 96 33.83 -11.16 8.97
C GLU A 96 33.38 -10.13 7.92
N VAL A 97 33.95 -10.21 6.72
CA VAL A 97 33.62 -9.30 5.62
C VAL A 97 32.65 -10.00 4.67
N PHE A 98 31.51 -9.37 4.44
CA PHE A 98 30.49 -9.87 3.51
C PHE A 98 30.31 -8.90 2.35
N ALA A 99 30.45 -9.39 1.13
CA ALA A 99 30.26 -8.59 -0.06
C ALA A 99 28.77 -8.26 -0.27
N THR A 100 28.40 -6.98 -0.12
CA THR A 100 27.07 -6.47 -0.43
C THR A 100 27.08 -5.65 -1.73
N LYS A 101 25.95 -5.64 -2.44
CA LYS A 101 25.78 -4.81 -3.65
C LYS A 101 25.53 -3.34 -3.32
N CYS A 102 25.17 -3.02 -2.08
CA CYS A 102 24.97 -1.64 -1.64
C CYS A 102 26.28 -1.03 -1.15
N THR A 103 26.58 0.18 -1.61
CA THR A 103 27.86 0.86 -1.31
C THR A 103 27.68 2.31 -0.89
N SER A 104 26.45 2.81 -0.83
CA SER A 104 26.19 4.22 -0.57
C SER A 104 25.82 4.49 0.88
N THR A 105 26.30 5.62 1.39
CA THR A 105 25.79 6.31 2.59
C THR A 105 25.50 7.78 2.26
N LYS A 106 25.29 8.10 0.98
CA LYS A 106 25.13 9.47 0.46
C LYS A 106 23.70 9.99 0.53
N THR A 107 22.73 9.15 0.93
CA THR A 107 21.33 9.57 1.02
C THR A 107 21.17 10.61 2.14
N THR A 108 20.47 11.71 1.83
CA THR A 108 20.30 12.82 2.77
C THR A 108 19.37 12.44 3.92
N ALA A 109 19.55 13.07 5.08
CA ALA A 109 18.69 12.86 6.25
C ALA A 109 17.20 13.19 5.97
N ARG A 110 16.93 14.15 5.07
CA ARG A 110 15.57 14.51 4.65
C ARG A 110 14.84 13.37 3.93
N VAL A 111 15.58 12.50 3.25
CA VAL A 111 15.03 11.29 2.59
C VAL A 111 15.02 10.11 3.56
N LEU A 112 16.10 9.92 4.32
CA LEU A 112 16.23 8.77 5.21
C LEU A 112 15.28 8.80 6.40
N LYS A 113 15.09 9.95 7.05
CA LYS A 113 14.27 10.02 8.28
C LYS A 113 12.83 9.56 8.03
N PRO A 114 12.10 10.10 7.04
CA PRO A 114 10.74 9.62 6.74
C PRO A 114 10.71 8.15 6.31
N LEU A 115 11.74 7.67 5.62
CA LEU A 115 11.81 6.29 5.16
C LEU A 115 12.05 5.31 6.32
N VAL A 116 12.97 5.62 7.23
CA VAL A 116 13.21 4.83 8.44
C VAL A 116 11.96 4.84 9.32
N GLU A 117 11.30 6.00 9.50
CA GLU A 117 10.03 6.10 10.20
C GLU A 117 8.97 5.21 9.54
N ALA A 118 8.84 5.23 8.22
CA ALA A 118 7.89 4.37 7.49
C ALA A 118 8.18 2.87 7.66
N LEU A 119 9.44 2.46 7.72
CA LEU A 119 9.85 1.06 7.88
C LEU A 119 9.74 0.53 9.31
N THR A 120 9.84 1.40 10.31
CA THR A 120 9.97 1.00 11.72
C THR A 120 8.78 1.35 12.60
N SER A 121 7.89 2.23 12.13
CA SER A 121 6.68 2.64 12.85
C SER A 121 5.42 1.94 12.34
N SER A 122 4.30 2.20 13.01
CA SER A 122 2.96 1.79 12.56
C SER A 122 2.14 3.03 12.19
N GLY A 123 1.19 2.87 11.26
CA GLY A 123 0.37 3.98 10.75
C GLY A 123 0.03 3.81 9.26
N GLY A 124 -0.98 4.58 8.80
CA GLY A 124 -1.40 4.61 7.40
C GLY A 124 -0.42 5.37 6.50
N GLY A 125 -0.48 5.12 5.18
CA GLY A 125 0.31 5.84 4.17
C GLY A 125 1.79 5.44 4.06
N ARG A 126 2.29 4.52 4.90
CA ARG A 126 3.70 4.07 4.88
C ARG A 126 4.08 3.28 3.64
N PHE A 127 3.15 2.47 3.11
CA PHE A 127 3.38 1.65 1.92
C PHE A 127 3.77 2.50 0.71
N GLU A 128 3.07 3.61 0.48
CA GLU A 128 3.36 4.56 -0.61
C GLU A 128 4.76 5.18 -0.49
N ILE A 129 5.17 5.54 0.74
CA ILE A 129 6.49 6.11 1.00
C ILE A 129 7.59 5.09 0.65
N ILE A 130 7.41 3.84 1.08
CA ILE A 130 8.35 2.74 0.82
C ILE A 130 8.40 2.39 -0.67
N ARG A 131 7.24 2.26 -1.33
CA ARG A 131 7.14 1.95 -2.76
C ARG A 131 7.79 3.03 -3.61
N SER A 132 7.47 4.30 -3.36
CA SER A 132 8.09 5.42 -4.08
C SER A 132 9.60 5.56 -3.81
N ALA A 133 10.05 5.21 -2.60
CA ALA A 133 11.48 5.16 -2.29
C ALA A 133 12.20 4.04 -3.06
N TRP A 134 11.55 2.88 -3.19
CA TRP A 134 12.04 1.74 -3.97
C TRP A 134 12.17 2.07 -5.46
N GLU A 135 11.14 2.63 -6.06
CA GLU A 135 11.13 3.03 -7.47
C GLU A 135 12.23 4.07 -7.79
N ARG A 136 12.57 4.93 -6.83
CA ARG A 136 13.65 5.92 -6.95
C ARG A 136 15.04 5.40 -6.59
N GLY A 137 15.17 4.13 -6.23
CA GLY A 137 16.46 3.50 -5.89
C GLY A 137 17.05 3.93 -4.54
N ALA A 138 16.23 4.43 -3.60
CA ALA A 138 16.71 4.93 -2.30
C ALA A 138 17.27 3.82 -1.38
N PHE A 139 16.95 2.55 -1.65
CA PHE A 139 17.41 1.40 -0.86
C PHE A 139 18.87 1.00 -1.11
N ASN A 140 19.61 1.73 -1.97
CA ASN A 140 21.06 1.53 -2.12
C ASN A 140 21.89 2.03 -0.91
N ASP A 141 21.23 2.48 0.17
CA ASP A 141 21.87 2.98 1.39
C ASP A 141 22.01 1.89 2.46
N LEU A 142 23.24 1.65 2.92
CA LEU A 142 23.55 0.62 3.91
C LEU A 142 22.84 0.82 5.26
N ARG A 143 22.52 2.07 5.61
CA ARG A 143 21.84 2.39 6.88
C ARG A 143 20.40 1.89 6.92
N LEU A 144 19.84 1.49 5.78
CA LEU A 144 18.47 0.97 5.68
C LEU A 144 18.38 -0.54 5.88
N ILE A 145 19.49 -1.28 5.89
CA ILE A 145 19.47 -2.76 5.98
C ILE A 145 18.68 -3.24 7.20
N ASP A 146 19.03 -2.79 8.41
CA ASP A 146 18.33 -3.22 9.63
C ASP A 146 16.86 -2.76 9.68
N PRO A 147 16.52 -1.49 9.36
CA PRO A 147 15.12 -1.07 9.21
C PRO A 147 14.31 -1.92 8.23
N VAL A 148 14.91 -2.30 7.09
CA VAL A 148 14.25 -3.14 6.09
C VAL A 148 14.08 -4.58 6.62
N ILE A 149 15.08 -5.14 7.30
CA ILE A 149 14.94 -6.46 7.94
C ILE A 149 13.82 -6.44 8.99
N GLN A 150 13.67 -5.36 9.75
CA GLN A 150 12.58 -5.19 10.71
C GLN A 150 11.21 -5.18 10.02
N ALA A 151 11.11 -4.54 8.85
CA ALA A 151 9.88 -4.45 8.07
C ALA A 151 9.34 -5.80 7.54
N LEU A 152 10.12 -6.89 7.61
CA LEU A 152 9.61 -8.26 7.39
C LEU A 152 8.48 -8.66 8.35
N GLY A 153 8.47 -8.05 9.53
CA GLY A 153 7.46 -8.25 10.57
C GLY A 153 6.34 -7.22 10.56
N ASP A 154 6.18 -6.45 9.47
CA ASP A 154 5.07 -5.50 9.37
C ASP A 154 3.72 -6.23 9.40
N ASN A 155 2.73 -5.56 10.01
CA ASN A 155 1.36 -6.07 10.09
C ASN A 155 0.62 -5.94 8.75
N TYR A 156 1.05 -5.01 7.88
CA TYR A 156 0.49 -4.85 6.54
C TYR A 156 1.20 -5.83 5.57
N PRO A 157 0.52 -6.90 5.10
CA PRO A 157 1.16 -7.98 4.35
C PRO A 157 1.88 -7.51 3.09
N GLU A 158 1.26 -6.63 2.31
CA GLU A 158 1.77 -6.14 1.02
C GLU A 158 3.10 -5.39 1.17
N LEU A 159 3.28 -4.67 2.29
CA LEU A 159 4.55 -4.02 2.63
C LEU A 159 5.62 -5.05 2.98
N ALA A 160 5.29 -6.01 3.84
CA ALA A 160 6.23 -7.05 4.23
C ALA A 160 6.65 -7.93 3.04
N ASP A 161 5.73 -8.19 2.12
CA ASP A 161 5.97 -8.97 0.90
C ASP A 161 6.79 -8.17 -0.12
N LEU A 162 6.51 -6.88 -0.32
CA LEU A 162 7.39 -5.98 -1.11
C LEU A 162 8.83 -5.98 -0.59
N VAL A 163 8.98 -5.92 0.74
CA VAL A 163 10.29 -5.95 1.39
C VAL A 163 11.00 -7.28 1.16
N ALA A 164 10.31 -8.40 1.36
CA ALA A 164 10.88 -9.73 1.23
C ALA A 164 11.23 -10.08 -0.23
N GLU A 165 10.33 -9.81 -1.18
CA GLU A 165 10.48 -10.29 -2.55
C GLU A 165 11.38 -9.41 -3.43
N LYS A 166 11.42 -8.10 -3.13
CA LYS A 166 12.09 -7.11 -4.01
C LYS A 166 13.22 -6.36 -3.31
N ILE A 167 12.94 -5.73 -2.16
CA ILE A 167 13.89 -4.79 -1.53
C ILE A 167 15.09 -5.53 -0.92
N LEU A 168 14.87 -6.53 -0.06
CA LEU A 168 15.96 -7.26 0.59
C LEU A 168 16.89 -7.99 -0.39
N PRO A 169 16.36 -8.69 -1.41
CA PRO A 169 17.19 -9.35 -2.42
C PRO A 169 18.13 -8.40 -3.17
N ALA A 170 17.76 -7.11 -3.28
CA ALA A 170 18.57 -6.10 -3.96
C ALA A 170 19.92 -5.81 -3.27
N TYR A 171 20.02 -6.04 -1.95
CA TYR A 171 21.28 -5.89 -1.20
C TYR A 171 22.31 -7.00 -1.52
N GLY A 172 21.87 -8.11 -2.11
CA GLY A 172 22.71 -9.24 -2.48
C GLY A 172 23.06 -10.18 -1.31
N PRO A 173 23.80 -11.27 -1.58
CA PRO A 173 24.01 -12.36 -0.62
C PRO A 173 24.78 -11.97 0.64
N GLY A 174 25.50 -10.85 0.64
CA GLY A 174 26.24 -10.37 1.81
C GLY A 174 25.39 -10.07 3.05
N ILE A 175 24.06 -9.96 2.92
CA ILE A 175 23.18 -9.77 4.08
C ILE A 175 22.70 -11.09 4.72
N VAL A 176 22.96 -12.25 4.11
CA VAL A 176 22.53 -13.57 4.63
C VAL A 176 22.99 -13.82 6.08
N PRO A 177 24.24 -13.53 6.49
CA PRO A 177 24.66 -13.70 7.88
C PRO A 177 23.85 -12.83 8.85
N ARG A 178 23.51 -11.60 8.44
CA ARG A 178 22.71 -10.67 9.25
C ARG A 178 21.27 -11.16 9.40
N LEU A 179 20.70 -11.73 8.34
CA LEU A 179 19.40 -12.40 8.39
C LEU A 179 19.45 -13.62 9.31
N LYS A 180 20.46 -14.49 9.15
CA LYS A 180 20.64 -15.72 9.92
C LYS A 180 20.79 -15.49 11.42
N ALA A 181 21.50 -14.43 11.82
CA ALA A 181 21.79 -14.13 13.22
C ALA A 181 20.53 -13.98 14.10
N ASN A 182 19.40 -13.55 13.52
CA ASN A 182 18.16 -13.30 14.24
C ASN A 182 17.02 -14.24 13.81
N LEU A 183 17.31 -15.31 13.05
CA LEU A 183 16.29 -16.26 12.62
C LEU A 183 15.87 -17.15 13.79
N ASP A 184 14.58 -17.11 14.14
CA ASP A 184 13.98 -18.05 15.08
C ASP A 184 13.15 -19.09 14.33
N LEU A 185 13.58 -20.36 14.36
CA LEU A 185 12.83 -21.46 13.74
C LEU A 185 11.47 -21.68 14.41
N LYS A 186 11.30 -21.32 15.68
CA LYS A 186 10.02 -21.37 16.41
C LYS A 186 9.24 -20.05 16.31
N GLY A 187 9.74 -19.11 15.51
CA GLY A 187 9.16 -17.80 15.30
C GLY A 187 7.89 -17.80 14.45
N LYS A 188 7.51 -16.62 13.94
CA LYS A 188 6.24 -16.40 13.21
C LYS A 188 6.49 -16.06 11.73
N LYS A 189 5.51 -15.44 11.08
CA LYS A 189 5.58 -14.95 9.68
C LYS A 189 6.86 -14.20 9.31
N HIS A 190 7.41 -13.39 10.21
CA HIS A 190 8.61 -12.61 9.91
C HIS A 190 9.87 -13.50 9.78
N ASP A 191 9.98 -14.55 10.59
CA ASP A 191 11.03 -15.57 10.46
C ASP A 191 10.81 -16.45 9.24
N ALA A 192 9.56 -16.77 8.91
CA ALA A 192 9.22 -17.47 7.68
C ALA A 192 9.67 -16.67 6.44
N ARG A 193 9.38 -15.36 6.38
CA ARG A 193 9.87 -14.49 5.31
C ARG A 193 11.39 -14.35 5.32
N ARG A 194 12.01 -14.22 6.49
CA ARG A 194 13.48 -14.18 6.64
C ARG A 194 14.14 -15.42 6.05
N LEU A 195 13.62 -16.62 6.33
CA LEU A 195 14.09 -17.88 5.73
C LEU A 195 13.92 -17.86 4.20
N ALA A 196 12.77 -17.40 3.70
CA ALA A 196 12.52 -17.29 2.25
C ALA A 196 13.50 -16.32 1.56
N VAL A 197 13.80 -15.16 2.17
CA VAL A 197 14.78 -14.19 1.65
C VAL A 197 16.19 -14.79 1.66
N MET A 198 16.58 -15.49 2.73
CA MET A 198 17.87 -16.17 2.79
C MET A 198 18.00 -17.18 1.65
N HIS A 199 16.96 -17.98 1.41
CA HIS A 199 16.93 -18.94 0.31
C HIS A 199 17.00 -18.25 -1.06
N GLN A 200 16.29 -17.14 -1.26
CA GLN A 200 16.37 -16.37 -2.52
C GLN A 200 17.78 -15.81 -2.78
N LEU A 201 18.51 -15.44 -1.73
CA LEU A 201 19.86 -14.88 -1.82
C LEU A 201 20.95 -15.94 -1.99
N ASP A 202 20.81 -17.08 -1.31
CA ASP A 202 21.74 -18.22 -1.39
C ASP A 202 20.96 -19.55 -1.43
N PRO A 203 20.48 -19.96 -2.62
CA PRO A 203 19.67 -21.15 -2.75
C PRO A 203 20.35 -22.44 -2.34
N ALA A 204 21.66 -22.56 -2.57
CA ALA A 204 22.42 -23.77 -2.29
C ALA A 204 22.80 -23.85 -0.80
N GLY A 205 23.27 -22.75 -0.22
CA GLY A 205 23.68 -22.71 1.19
C GLY A 205 22.52 -22.80 2.19
N THR A 206 21.28 -22.54 1.74
CA THR A 206 20.09 -22.54 2.61
C THR A 206 19.35 -23.87 2.65
N ILE A 207 19.63 -24.84 1.75
CA ILE A 207 18.87 -26.11 1.65
C ILE A 207 18.85 -26.86 2.99
N GLU A 208 20.01 -27.07 3.62
CA GLU A 208 20.08 -27.83 4.88
C GLU A 208 19.35 -27.11 6.02
N LEU A 209 19.43 -25.77 6.06
CA LEU A 209 18.65 -24.98 7.00
C LEU A 209 17.15 -25.12 6.76
N CYS A 210 16.70 -25.15 5.51
CA CYS A 210 15.30 -25.41 5.16
C CYS A 210 14.85 -26.81 5.58
N LYS A 211 15.69 -27.84 5.45
CA LYS A 211 15.38 -29.20 5.95
C LYS A 211 15.20 -29.19 7.47
N THR A 212 16.13 -28.58 8.21
CA THR A 212 15.98 -28.41 9.67
C THR A 212 14.72 -27.61 10.02
N ALA A 213 14.42 -26.55 9.27
CA ALA A 213 13.22 -25.75 9.46
C ALA A 213 11.92 -26.53 9.18
N LEU A 214 11.94 -27.47 8.22
CA LEU A 214 10.81 -28.36 7.95
C LEU A 214 10.56 -29.34 9.11
N GLU A 215 11.61 -29.87 9.72
CA GLU A 215 11.53 -30.80 10.84
C GLU A 215 11.10 -30.10 12.13
N ASP A 216 11.80 -29.03 12.49
CA ASP A 216 11.71 -28.38 13.80
C ASP A 216 11.04 -27.00 13.80
N GLY A 217 10.64 -26.46 12.65
CA GLY A 217 10.06 -25.12 12.59
C GLY A 217 8.67 -25.00 13.24
N SER A 218 8.24 -23.75 13.46
CA SER A 218 6.82 -23.42 13.67
C SER A 218 6.02 -23.67 12.38
N PRO A 219 4.66 -23.71 12.43
CA PRO A 219 3.87 -23.87 11.22
C PRO A 219 4.16 -22.84 10.11
N ASP A 220 4.39 -21.57 10.46
CA ASP A 220 4.74 -20.52 9.48
C ASP A 220 6.12 -20.78 8.86
N VAL A 221 7.11 -21.11 9.69
CA VAL A 221 8.49 -21.37 9.23
C VAL A 221 8.56 -22.66 8.39
N LYS A 222 7.83 -23.70 8.78
CA LYS A 222 7.69 -24.94 7.99
C LYS A 222 7.05 -24.67 6.64
N ALA A 223 6.00 -23.84 6.56
CA ALA A 223 5.38 -23.48 5.29
C ALA A 223 6.38 -22.77 4.35
N ALA A 224 7.18 -21.84 4.88
CA ALA A 224 8.26 -21.21 4.11
C ALA A 224 9.33 -22.21 3.69
N ALA A 225 9.74 -23.12 4.57
CA ALA A 225 10.68 -24.18 4.26
C ALA A 225 10.18 -25.09 3.11
N ILE A 226 8.90 -25.46 3.12
CA ILE A 226 8.27 -26.23 2.04
C ILE A 226 8.36 -25.47 0.71
N ALA A 227 7.98 -24.19 0.69
CA ALA A 227 8.08 -23.36 -0.51
C ALA A 227 9.52 -23.21 -1.00
N CYS A 228 10.49 -23.19 -0.09
CA CYS A 228 11.90 -23.13 -0.43
C CYS A 228 12.41 -24.44 -1.05
N LEU A 229 12.14 -25.56 -0.39
CA LEU A 229 12.54 -26.90 -0.81
C LEU A 229 11.87 -27.31 -2.13
N GLY A 230 10.63 -26.89 -2.35
CA GLY A 230 9.90 -27.15 -3.59
C GLY A 230 10.54 -26.55 -4.83
N LYS A 231 11.50 -25.62 -4.72
CA LYS A 231 12.25 -25.10 -5.85
C LYS A 231 13.37 -26.04 -6.33
N HIS A 232 13.61 -27.14 -5.60
CA HIS A 232 14.70 -28.08 -5.86
C HIS A 232 14.16 -29.48 -6.13
N GLU A 233 14.50 -30.02 -7.31
CA GLU A 233 14.07 -31.34 -7.77
C GLU A 233 14.37 -32.46 -6.75
N ASP A 234 15.58 -32.44 -6.17
CA ASP A 234 16.03 -33.45 -5.20
C ASP A 234 15.24 -33.42 -3.88
N CYS A 235 14.51 -32.33 -3.61
CA CYS A 235 13.72 -32.14 -2.39
C CYS A 235 12.21 -32.37 -2.61
N LEU A 236 11.75 -32.59 -3.84
CA LEU A 236 10.33 -32.84 -4.13
C LEU A 236 9.72 -34.02 -3.36
N PRO A 237 10.43 -35.14 -3.11
CA PRO A 237 9.90 -36.21 -2.26
C PRO A 237 9.51 -35.74 -0.86
N LEU A 238 10.31 -34.86 -0.23
CA LEU A 238 10.01 -34.29 1.09
C LEU A 238 8.78 -33.39 1.05
N VAL A 239 8.62 -32.61 -0.02
CA VAL A 239 7.46 -31.74 -0.23
C VAL A 239 6.18 -32.56 -0.48
N LEU A 240 6.27 -33.65 -1.25
CA LEU A 240 5.17 -34.58 -1.50
C LEU A 240 4.62 -35.20 -0.22
N GLU A 241 5.46 -35.53 0.75
CA GLU A 241 5.01 -36.01 2.07
C GLU A 241 4.13 -34.99 2.79
N GLN A 242 4.44 -33.69 2.65
CA GLN A 242 3.71 -32.61 3.30
C GLN A 242 2.34 -32.34 2.65
N ALA A 243 2.09 -32.80 1.43
CA ALA A 243 0.77 -32.72 0.80
C ALA A 243 -0.32 -33.53 1.56
N ASN A 244 0.09 -34.42 2.48
CA ASN A 244 -0.82 -35.16 3.36
C ASN A 244 -0.78 -34.67 4.82
N ALA A 245 -0.09 -33.56 5.11
CA ALA A 245 0.02 -33.03 6.46
C ALA A 245 -1.36 -32.74 7.08
N LYS A 246 -1.50 -33.00 8.40
CA LYS A 246 -2.73 -32.68 9.15
C LYS A 246 -2.99 -31.17 9.23
N ASN A 247 -1.91 -30.37 9.19
CA ASN A 247 -2.00 -28.92 9.24
C ASN A 247 -2.36 -28.36 7.85
N LYS A 248 -3.48 -27.62 7.75
CA LYS A 248 -3.97 -27.03 6.49
C LYS A 248 -2.94 -26.09 5.84
N LEU A 249 -2.21 -25.31 6.64
CA LEU A 249 -1.19 -24.37 6.15
C LEU A 249 -0.05 -25.11 5.44
N LEU A 250 0.48 -26.18 6.06
CA LEU A 250 1.56 -26.97 5.47
C LEU A 250 1.11 -27.69 4.21
N ARG A 251 -0.12 -28.23 4.24
CA ARG A 251 -0.71 -28.86 3.07
C ARG A 251 -0.85 -27.88 1.90
N ALA A 252 -1.36 -26.68 2.16
CA ALA A 252 -1.50 -25.64 1.14
C ALA A 252 -0.14 -25.25 0.58
N ALA A 253 0.86 -25.00 1.44
CA ALA A 253 2.22 -24.67 1.01
C ALA A 253 2.85 -25.77 0.14
N ALA A 254 2.61 -27.05 0.48
CA ALA A 254 3.11 -28.18 -0.29
C ALA A 254 2.46 -28.26 -1.66
N LEU A 255 1.13 -28.13 -1.74
CA LEU A 255 0.41 -28.15 -3.01
C LEU A 255 0.80 -26.97 -3.89
N GLU A 256 0.96 -25.77 -3.33
CA GLU A 256 1.42 -24.59 -4.06
C GLU A 256 2.80 -24.85 -4.68
N ALA A 257 3.73 -25.36 -3.88
CA ALA A 257 5.09 -25.66 -4.34
C ALA A 257 5.13 -26.77 -5.40
N LEU A 258 4.28 -27.79 -5.30
CA LEU A 258 4.23 -28.92 -6.24
C LEU A 258 3.55 -28.56 -7.56
N ALA A 259 2.67 -27.55 -7.58
CA ALA A 259 1.92 -27.17 -8.77
C ALA A 259 2.80 -26.72 -9.95
N GLU A 260 3.99 -26.20 -9.64
CA GLU A 260 4.98 -25.77 -10.64
C GLU A 260 5.70 -26.93 -11.34
N HIS A 261 5.54 -28.17 -10.84
CA HIS A 261 6.28 -29.33 -11.31
C HIS A 261 5.43 -30.33 -12.08
N ASP A 262 6.00 -30.86 -13.16
CA ASP A 262 5.36 -31.86 -14.01
C ASP A 262 5.95 -33.26 -13.79
N ARG A 263 5.53 -33.91 -12.68
CA ARG A 263 5.92 -35.29 -12.34
C ARG A 263 4.69 -36.22 -12.34
N PRO A 264 4.84 -37.52 -12.69
CA PRO A 264 3.74 -38.47 -12.68
C PRO A 264 3.05 -38.58 -11.30
N GLU A 265 3.84 -38.57 -10.21
CA GLU A 265 3.34 -38.67 -8.84
C GLU A 265 2.51 -37.44 -8.45
N ILE A 266 2.97 -36.25 -8.85
CA ILE A 266 2.29 -34.97 -8.64
C ILE A 266 1.00 -34.90 -9.46
N THR A 267 1.08 -35.26 -10.74
CA THR A 267 -0.08 -35.32 -11.65
C THR A 267 -1.17 -36.23 -11.08
N LYS A 268 -0.78 -37.40 -10.57
CA LYS A 268 -1.69 -38.35 -9.93
C LYS A 268 -2.31 -37.74 -8.66
N LEU A 269 -1.50 -37.15 -7.78
CA LEU A 269 -1.95 -36.49 -6.55
C LEU A 269 -3.02 -35.43 -6.85
N PHE A 270 -2.75 -34.49 -7.75
CA PHE A 270 -3.71 -33.44 -8.09
C PHE A 270 -4.98 -34.01 -8.75
N THR A 271 -4.86 -35.00 -9.63
CA THR A 271 -6.01 -35.66 -10.26
C THR A 271 -6.93 -36.34 -9.23
N GLU A 272 -6.36 -36.94 -8.19
CA GLU A 272 -7.11 -37.52 -7.07
C GLU A 272 -7.75 -36.44 -6.19
N LEU A 273 -7.03 -35.35 -5.90
CA LEU A 273 -7.54 -34.23 -5.10
C LEU A 273 -8.70 -33.51 -5.78
N VAL A 274 -8.65 -33.33 -7.11
CA VAL A 274 -9.75 -32.76 -7.91
C VAL A 274 -11.06 -33.55 -7.72
N LYS A 275 -10.96 -34.88 -7.63
CA LYS A 275 -12.12 -35.76 -7.42
C LYS A 275 -12.53 -35.83 -5.95
N GLY A 276 -11.68 -35.36 -5.04
CA GLY A 276 -11.87 -35.38 -3.60
C GLY A 276 -12.90 -34.37 -3.08
N LYS A 277 -12.87 -34.14 -1.77
CA LYS A 277 -13.81 -33.25 -1.05
C LYS A 277 -13.22 -31.89 -0.66
N ALA A 278 -11.90 -31.73 -0.74
CA ALA A 278 -11.19 -30.52 -0.33
C ALA A 278 -10.61 -29.84 -1.56
N LEU A 279 -11.50 -29.37 -2.45
CA LEU A 279 -11.09 -28.70 -3.68
C LEU A 279 -10.68 -27.24 -3.42
N ASP A 280 -11.22 -26.63 -2.35
CA ASP A 280 -10.89 -25.28 -1.89
C ASP A 280 -9.38 -25.02 -1.75
N ILE A 281 -8.61 -26.03 -1.32
CA ILE A 281 -7.16 -25.92 -1.16
C ILE A 281 -6.39 -25.87 -2.50
N LEU A 282 -7.05 -26.21 -3.61
CA LEU A 282 -6.44 -26.25 -4.94
C LEU A 282 -6.55 -24.92 -5.70
N VAL A 283 -7.35 -23.96 -5.23
CA VAL A 283 -7.54 -22.67 -5.92
C VAL A 283 -6.20 -21.97 -6.21
N GLY A 284 -5.37 -21.78 -5.18
CA GLY A 284 -4.02 -21.22 -5.34
C GLY A 284 -3.13 -22.03 -6.29
N PRO A 285 -2.93 -23.33 -6.04
CA PRO A 285 -2.12 -24.20 -6.90
C PRO A 285 -2.49 -24.16 -8.39
N PHE A 286 -3.79 -24.03 -8.73
CA PHE A 286 -4.23 -23.99 -10.13
C PHE A 286 -3.82 -22.72 -10.88
N HIS A 287 -3.42 -21.65 -10.19
CA HIS A 287 -2.85 -20.45 -10.81
C HIS A 287 -1.47 -20.73 -11.44
N SER A 288 -0.64 -21.55 -10.78
CA SER A 288 0.71 -21.90 -11.23
C SER A 288 0.76 -23.21 -12.00
N LEU A 289 -0.25 -24.08 -11.85
CA LEU A 289 -0.31 -25.38 -12.51
C LEU A 289 -0.37 -25.25 -14.04
N ARG A 290 0.52 -25.97 -14.72
CA ARG A 290 0.60 -26.04 -16.21
C ARG A 290 0.29 -27.42 -16.79
N ASN A 291 0.18 -28.45 -15.95
CA ASN A 291 -0.10 -29.81 -16.42
C ASN A 291 -1.52 -29.92 -17.03
N ARG A 292 -1.57 -30.29 -18.31
CA ARG A 292 -2.83 -30.40 -19.09
C ARG A 292 -3.74 -31.53 -18.61
N GLN A 293 -3.18 -32.64 -18.12
CA GLN A 293 -3.96 -33.78 -17.65
C GLN A 293 -4.75 -33.42 -16.38
N VAL A 294 -4.11 -32.72 -15.44
CA VAL A 294 -4.78 -32.23 -14.23
C VAL A 294 -5.86 -31.21 -14.59
N LEU A 295 -5.57 -30.27 -15.48
CA LEU A 295 -6.58 -29.33 -15.99
C LEU A 295 -7.78 -30.08 -16.57
N ASN A 296 -7.55 -31.01 -17.50
CA ASN A 296 -8.64 -31.76 -18.13
C ASN A 296 -9.45 -32.57 -17.10
N SER A 297 -8.80 -33.07 -16.04
CA SER A 297 -9.52 -33.70 -14.93
C SER A 297 -10.40 -32.72 -14.16
N LEU A 298 -9.96 -31.47 -13.95
CA LEU A 298 -10.76 -30.42 -13.32
C LEU A 298 -11.94 -30.03 -14.21
N LEU A 299 -11.71 -29.83 -15.51
CA LEU A 299 -12.76 -29.47 -16.47
C LEU A 299 -13.82 -30.57 -16.58
N ALA A 300 -13.41 -31.85 -16.70
CA ALA A 300 -14.33 -32.98 -16.74
C ALA A 300 -15.15 -33.12 -15.45
N GLU A 301 -14.54 -32.85 -14.29
CA GLU A 301 -15.28 -32.78 -13.02
C GLU A 301 -16.23 -31.60 -12.99
N GLY A 302 -15.83 -30.44 -13.54
CA GLY A 302 -16.68 -29.27 -13.75
C GLY A 302 -17.90 -29.58 -14.59
N GLU A 303 -17.74 -30.26 -15.73
CA GLU A 303 -18.85 -30.68 -16.60
C GLU A 303 -19.81 -31.61 -15.85
N ARG A 304 -19.27 -32.62 -15.17
CA ARG A 304 -20.06 -33.57 -14.38
C ARG A 304 -20.88 -32.87 -13.30
N VAL A 305 -20.26 -31.97 -12.54
CA VAL A 305 -20.91 -31.22 -11.45
C VAL A 305 -21.94 -30.25 -12.02
N PHE A 306 -21.63 -29.56 -13.12
CA PHE A 306 -22.55 -28.66 -13.80
C PHE A 306 -23.80 -29.38 -14.32
N ASP A 307 -23.63 -30.56 -14.92
CA ASP A 307 -24.74 -31.40 -15.38
C ASP A 307 -25.67 -31.84 -14.24
N LEU A 308 -25.13 -32.10 -13.05
CA LEU A 308 -25.93 -32.41 -11.86
C LEU A 308 -26.74 -31.20 -11.41
N ILE A 309 -26.14 -30.00 -11.41
CA ILE A 309 -26.85 -28.76 -11.10
C ILE A 309 -27.98 -28.52 -12.11
N LEU A 310 -27.72 -28.75 -13.41
CA LEU A 310 -28.75 -28.64 -14.46
C LEU A 310 -29.89 -29.64 -14.31
N LYS A 311 -29.66 -30.77 -13.63
CA LYS A 311 -30.68 -31.78 -13.26
C LYS A 311 -31.39 -31.46 -11.95
N GLY A 312 -31.03 -30.36 -11.29
CA GLY A 312 -31.68 -29.85 -10.07
C GLY A 312 -30.96 -30.20 -8.77
N ASP A 313 -29.75 -30.76 -8.81
CA ASP A 313 -28.96 -31.01 -7.60
C ASP A 313 -28.25 -29.73 -7.13
N SER A 314 -28.98 -28.90 -6.38
CA SER A 314 -28.48 -27.63 -5.85
C SER A 314 -27.35 -27.80 -4.83
N GLU A 315 -27.19 -28.99 -4.23
CA GLU A 315 -26.11 -29.24 -3.25
C GLU A 315 -24.72 -29.26 -3.89
N GLN A 316 -24.64 -29.38 -5.22
CA GLN A 316 -23.40 -29.31 -5.98
C GLN A 316 -22.91 -27.88 -6.25
N ILE A 317 -23.74 -26.87 -6.03
CA ILE A 317 -23.41 -25.47 -6.34
C ILE A 317 -22.12 -24.99 -5.63
N PRO A 318 -21.90 -25.24 -4.31
CA PRO A 318 -20.64 -24.85 -3.66
C PRO A 318 -19.41 -25.51 -4.30
N ARG A 319 -19.50 -26.81 -4.61
CA ARG A 319 -18.41 -27.55 -5.29
C ARG A 319 -18.11 -26.96 -6.66
N TYR A 320 -19.15 -26.57 -7.41
CA TYR A 320 -18.95 -25.91 -8.70
C TYR A 320 -18.30 -24.53 -8.54
N GLY A 321 -18.66 -23.78 -7.48
CA GLY A 321 -17.98 -22.54 -7.11
C GLY A 321 -16.47 -22.73 -6.94
N GLU A 322 -16.05 -23.74 -6.17
CA GLU A 322 -14.63 -24.07 -5.96
C GLU A 322 -13.91 -24.44 -7.28
N ILE A 323 -14.60 -25.12 -8.22
CA ILE A 323 -14.07 -25.40 -9.56
C ILE A 323 -13.88 -24.12 -10.36
N LEU A 324 -14.87 -23.21 -10.32
CA LEU A 324 -14.80 -21.92 -11.00
C LEU A 324 -13.72 -21.01 -10.42
N ASP A 325 -13.48 -21.07 -9.11
CA ASP A 325 -12.41 -20.33 -8.43
C ASP A 325 -11.02 -20.80 -8.89
N CYS A 326 -10.82 -22.12 -9.08
CA CYS A 326 -9.59 -22.66 -9.69
C CYS A 326 -9.33 -22.13 -11.12
N LEU A 327 -10.36 -21.60 -11.80
CA LEU A 327 -10.26 -21.07 -13.17
C LEU A 327 -10.12 -19.54 -13.23
N GLU A 328 -10.11 -18.84 -12.10
CA GLU A 328 -10.23 -17.37 -12.06
C GLU A 328 -9.15 -16.61 -12.84
N GLN A 329 -7.90 -17.10 -12.78
CA GLN A 329 -6.75 -16.49 -13.47
C GLN A 329 -6.36 -17.21 -14.77
N ARG A 330 -7.12 -18.23 -15.18
CA ARG A 330 -6.80 -19.09 -16.33
C ARG A 330 -7.26 -18.43 -17.64
N LYS A 331 -6.41 -18.47 -18.67
CA LYS A 331 -6.70 -17.94 -20.01
C LYS A 331 -6.43 -18.95 -21.13
N ASP A 332 -6.33 -20.23 -20.77
CA ASP A 332 -6.06 -21.31 -21.73
C ASP A 332 -7.30 -21.60 -22.59
N ALA A 333 -7.07 -22.09 -23.81
CA ALA A 333 -8.14 -22.37 -24.76
C ALA A 333 -9.16 -23.41 -24.26
N GLU A 334 -8.69 -24.44 -23.54
CA GLU A 334 -9.54 -25.48 -22.97
C GLU A 334 -10.46 -24.94 -21.87
N ALA A 335 -9.94 -24.04 -21.03
CA ALA A 335 -10.73 -23.38 -20.00
C ALA A 335 -11.75 -22.42 -20.62
N GLU A 336 -11.35 -21.66 -21.65
CA GLU A 336 -12.26 -20.79 -22.41
C GLU A 336 -13.41 -21.59 -23.05
N GLU A 337 -13.11 -22.72 -23.71
CA GLU A 337 -14.12 -23.57 -24.34
C GLU A 337 -15.09 -24.17 -23.32
N PHE A 338 -14.57 -24.69 -22.20
CA PHE A 338 -15.38 -25.18 -21.09
C PHE A 338 -16.32 -24.10 -20.54
N LEU A 339 -15.79 -22.91 -20.23
CA LEU A 339 -16.58 -21.80 -19.68
C LEU A 339 -17.67 -21.35 -20.65
N LEU A 340 -17.37 -21.29 -21.95
CA LEU A 340 -18.36 -21.00 -22.99
C LEU A 340 -19.47 -22.06 -23.03
N GLY A 341 -19.12 -23.35 -23.00
CA GLY A 341 -20.09 -24.45 -22.98
C GLY A 341 -21.02 -24.41 -21.76
N CYS A 342 -20.48 -24.13 -20.58
CA CYS A 342 -21.29 -23.93 -19.37
C CYS A 342 -22.15 -22.67 -19.47
N PHE A 343 -21.60 -21.57 -19.96
CA PHE A 343 -22.33 -20.31 -20.12
C PHE A 343 -23.49 -20.42 -21.13
N ASP A 344 -23.33 -21.24 -22.18
CA ASP A 344 -24.37 -21.52 -23.17
C ASP A 344 -25.61 -22.18 -22.55
N ASN A 345 -25.41 -23.02 -21.55
CA ASN A 345 -26.46 -23.72 -20.83
C ASN A 345 -26.95 -22.98 -19.57
N SER A 346 -26.28 -21.87 -19.20
CA SER A 346 -26.55 -21.11 -17.99
C SER A 346 -27.99 -20.57 -17.83
N PRO A 347 -28.79 -20.27 -18.89
CA PRO A 347 -30.19 -19.85 -18.71
C PRO A 347 -31.07 -20.90 -17.99
N ARG A 348 -30.68 -22.17 -18.00
CA ARG A 348 -31.38 -23.24 -17.29
C ARG A 348 -31.20 -23.13 -15.77
N LEU A 349 -30.23 -22.35 -15.29
CA LEU A 349 -29.91 -22.18 -13.88
C LEU A 349 -30.78 -21.14 -13.17
N VAL A 350 -31.53 -20.31 -13.91
CA VAL A 350 -32.30 -19.18 -13.37
C VAL A 350 -33.24 -19.58 -12.21
N LYS A 351 -33.80 -20.79 -12.25
CA LYS A 351 -34.73 -21.31 -11.23
C LYS A 351 -34.07 -22.23 -10.20
N VAL A 352 -32.77 -22.51 -10.33
CA VAL A 352 -32.06 -23.40 -9.40
C VAL A 352 -31.78 -22.63 -8.11
N LYS A 353 -32.37 -23.11 -7.01
CA LYS A 353 -32.20 -22.53 -5.67
C LYS A 353 -30.81 -22.85 -5.12
N ALA A 354 -30.40 -22.10 -4.11
CA ALA A 354 -29.18 -22.39 -3.38
C ALA A 354 -29.27 -23.70 -2.57
N ALA A 355 -28.11 -24.28 -2.25
CA ALA A 355 -27.99 -25.40 -1.32
C ALA A 355 -28.45 -25.01 0.10
N LYS A 356 -28.79 -26.00 0.95
CA LYS A 356 -29.34 -25.74 2.30
C LYS A 356 -28.48 -24.83 3.19
N ASN A 357 -27.16 -24.89 3.03
CA ASN A 357 -26.19 -24.12 3.82
C ASN A 357 -25.43 -23.08 2.99
N SER A 358 -26.00 -22.62 1.87
CA SER A 358 -25.38 -21.64 0.99
C SER A 358 -26.39 -20.59 0.56
N THR A 359 -25.94 -19.36 0.37
CA THR A 359 -26.70 -18.31 -0.32
C THR A 359 -26.43 -18.28 -1.82
N PHE A 360 -25.46 -19.06 -2.29
CA PHE A 360 -25.04 -19.13 -3.69
C PHE A 360 -26.02 -19.99 -4.48
N ALA A 361 -26.78 -19.37 -5.38
CA ALA A 361 -27.82 -19.97 -6.20
C ALA A 361 -27.40 -20.06 -7.68
N GLY A 362 -28.26 -20.63 -8.52
CA GLY A 362 -28.00 -20.73 -9.96
C GLY A 362 -27.77 -19.38 -10.65
N SER A 363 -28.44 -18.31 -10.18
CA SER A 363 -28.19 -16.95 -10.66
C SER A 363 -26.76 -16.47 -10.35
N ASP A 364 -26.21 -16.83 -9.21
CA ASP A 364 -24.86 -16.42 -8.84
C ASP A 364 -23.81 -17.18 -9.66
N VAL A 365 -24.10 -18.44 -10.00
CA VAL A 365 -23.29 -19.21 -10.97
C VAL A 365 -23.30 -18.53 -12.35
N MET A 366 -24.45 -18.06 -12.83
CA MET A 366 -24.54 -17.31 -14.10
C MET A 366 -23.69 -16.03 -14.07
N ALA A 367 -23.73 -15.29 -12.96
CA ALA A 367 -22.93 -14.08 -12.78
C ALA A 367 -21.43 -14.38 -12.70
N ARG A 368 -21.05 -15.46 -11.99
CA ARG A 368 -19.66 -15.91 -11.90
C ARG A 368 -19.12 -16.34 -13.27
N LEU A 369 -19.87 -17.11 -14.04
CA LEU A 369 -19.48 -17.49 -15.41
C LEU A 369 -19.30 -16.26 -16.32
N ALA A 370 -20.20 -15.27 -16.25
CA ALA A 370 -20.03 -14.02 -16.99
C ALA A 370 -18.76 -13.26 -16.57
N SER A 371 -18.40 -13.29 -15.28
CA SER A 371 -17.17 -12.68 -14.75
C SER A 371 -15.91 -13.40 -15.24
N LEU A 372 -15.91 -14.73 -15.24
CA LEU A 372 -14.78 -15.52 -15.75
C LEU A 372 -14.58 -15.32 -17.25
N LEU A 373 -15.66 -15.32 -18.04
CA LEU A 373 -15.58 -15.03 -19.47
C LEU A 373 -15.02 -13.63 -19.74
N TYR A 374 -15.43 -12.63 -18.95
CA TYR A 374 -14.87 -11.28 -19.04
C TYR A 374 -13.37 -11.24 -18.71
N ASN A 375 -12.93 -11.99 -17.68
CA ASN A 375 -11.53 -12.08 -17.25
C ASN A 375 -10.64 -12.77 -18.30
N VAL A 376 -11.15 -13.82 -18.98
CA VAL A 376 -10.52 -14.40 -20.16
C VAL A 376 -10.34 -13.32 -21.23
N GLY A 377 -11.42 -12.59 -21.53
CA GLY A 377 -11.37 -11.34 -22.27
C GLY A 377 -11.05 -11.46 -23.76
N SER A 378 -11.18 -12.65 -24.34
CA SER A 378 -11.12 -12.87 -25.79
C SER A 378 -12.34 -12.22 -26.50
N PRO A 379 -12.25 -11.82 -27.78
CA PRO A 379 -13.40 -11.27 -28.50
C PRO A 379 -14.64 -12.19 -28.45
N LYS A 380 -14.43 -13.50 -28.58
CA LYS A 380 -15.49 -14.53 -28.54
C LYS A 380 -16.22 -14.56 -27.18
N THR A 381 -15.48 -14.51 -26.07
CA THR A 381 -16.05 -14.55 -24.72
C THR A 381 -16.82 -13.27 -24.40
N LEU A 382 -16.29 -12.11 -24.76
CA LEU A 382 -16.97 -10.82 -24.59
C LEU A 382 -18.28 -10.76 -25.41
N GLU A 383 -18.25 -11.21 -26.67
CA GLU A 383 -19.44 -11.29 -27.51
C GLU A 383 -20.48 -12.26 -26.95
N ALA A 384 -20.08 -13.41 -26.40
CA ALA A 384 -20.99 -14.35 -25.77
C ALA A 384 -21.75 -13.72 -24.58
N VAL A 385 -21.05 -13.00 -23.70
CA VAL A 385 -21.68 -12.27 -22.58
C VAL A 385 -22.67 -11.23 -23.10
N LEU A 386 -22.31 -10.47 -24.13
CA LEU A 386 -23.17 -9.44 -24.72
C LEU A 386 -24.39 -9.99 -25.45
N ALA A 387 -24.26 -11.14 -26.10
CA ALA A 387 -25.35 -11.82 -26.80
C ALA A 387 -26.45 -12.28 -25.83
N ARG A 388 -26.11 -12.56 -24.57
CA ARG A 388 -27.06 -13.05 -23.54
C ARG A 388 -27.40 -12.03 -22.46
N ARG A 389 -27.01 -10.76 -22.61
CA ARG A 389 -27.17 -9.71 -21.60
C ARG A 389 -28.57 -9.59 -20.96
N ASP A 390 -29.64 -9.84 -21.71
CA ASP A 390 -31.02 -9.73 -21.23
C ASP A 390 -31.46 -10.93 -20.38
N ALA A 391 -30.83 -12.08 -20.57
CA ALA A 391 -31.09 -13.30 -19.81
C ALA A 391 -30.25 -13.39 -18.52
N LEU A 392 -29.24 -12.53 -18.38
CA LEU A 392 -28.34 -12.52 -17.23
C LEU A 392 -28.98 -11.83 -16.01
N PRO A 393 -28.67 -12.31 -14.78
CA PRO A 393 -29.13 -11.66 -13.56
C PRO A 393 -28.50 -10.27 -13.40
N THR A 394 -29.13 -9.41 -12.59
CA THR A 394 -28.64 -8.05 -12.33
C THR A 394 -27.21 -8.02 -11.81
N ALA A 395 -26.80 -9.02 -11.03
CA ALA A 395 -25.44 -9.14 -10.50
C ALA A 395 -24.35 -9.25 -11.59
N ALA A 396 -24.70 -9.72 -12.79
CA ALA A 396 -23.79 -9.84 -13.93
C ALA A 396 -23.72 -8.57 -14.81
N PHE A 397 -24.51 -7.53 -14.49
CA PHE A 397 -24.53 -6.29 -15.26
C PHE A 397 -23.16 -5.59 -15.35
N PRO A 398 -22.30 -5.56 -14.32
CA PRO A 398 -20.97 -4.96 -14.44
C PRO A 398 -20.16 -5.59 -15.58
N GLN A 399 -20.22 -6.91 -15.74
CA GLN A 399 -19.52 -7.67 -16.78
C GLN A 399 -20.12 -7.42 -18.16
N VAL A 400 -21.44 -7.25 -18.25
CA VAL A 400 -22.12 -6.86 -19.50
C VAL A 400 -21.66 -5.47 -19.94
N LEU A 401 -21.69 -4.49 -19.03
CA LEU A 401 -21.28 -3.11 -19.33
C LEU A 401 -19.81 -3.04 -19.74
N ARG A 402 -18.92 -3.71 -18.97
CA ARG A 402 -17.49 -3.74 -19.26
C ARG A 402 -17.17 -4.43 -20.58
N SER A 403 -17.83 -5.55 -20.88
CA SER A 403 -17.72 -6.21 -22.18
C SER A 403 -18.16 -5.28 -23.32
N ALA A 404 -19.26 -4.54 -23.14
CA ALA A 404 -19.76 -3.63 -24.17
C ALA A 404 -18.77 -2.49 -24.43
N LEU A 405 -18.17 -1.93 -23.40
CA LEU A 405 -17.17 -0.86 -23.53
C LEU A 405 -15.88 -1.31 -24.22
N ARG A 406 -15.53 -2.61 -24.12
CA ARG A 406 -14.36 -3.18 -24.80
C ARG A 406 -14.64 -3.57 -26.26
N THR A 407 -15.89 -3.85 -26.61
CA THR A 407 -16.25 -4.43 -27.91
C THR A 407 -17.04 -3.49 -28.82
N TRP A 408 -17.86 -2.59 -28.26
CA TRP A 408 -18.76 -1.72 -29.01
C TRP A 408 -18.25 -0.28 -29.10
N PRO A 409 -18.61 0.47 -30.17
CA PRO A 409 -18.36 1.90 -30.23
C PRO A 409 -19.19 2.65 -29.17
N ALA A 410 -18.67 3.78 -28.69
CA ALA A 410 -19.31 4.60 -27.65
C ALA A 410 -20.78 4.97 -27.96
N GLU A 411 -21.09 5.23 -29.24
CA GLU A 411 -22.47 5.49 -29.69
C GLU A 411 -23.42 4.34 -29.39
N ARG A 412 -22.98 3.09 -29.65
CA ARG A 412 -23.82 1.92 -29.42
C ARG A 412 -24.03 1.69 -27.93
N VAL A 413 -22.97 1.86 -27.13
CA VAL A 413 -23.04 1.79 -25.67
C VAL A 413 -24.04 2.83 -25.12
N PHE A 414 -23.99 4.07 -25.64
CA PHE A 414 -24.96 5.10 -25.27
C PHE A 414 -26.40 4.70 -25.60
N LYS A 415 -26.66 4.26 -26.84
CA LYS A 415 -28.01 3.84 -27.26
C LYS A 415 -28.57 2.71 -26.39
N GLU A 416 -27.72 1.75 -26.03
CA GLU A 416 -28.13 0.58 -25.25
C GLU A 416 -28.38 0.93 -23.77
N PHE A 417 -27.45 1.64 -23.12
CA PHE A 417 -27.44 1.75 -21.66
C PHE A 417 -27.96 3.09 -21.12
N SER A 418 -28.01 4.16 -21.92
CA SER A 418 -28.54 5.46 -21.45
C SER A 418 -29.99 5.42 -20.94
N PRO A 419 -30.92 4.58 -21.47
CA PRO A 419 -32.27 4.48 -20.92
C PRO A 419 -32.31 4.01 -19.45
N LEU A 420 -31.24 3.35 -18.95
CA LEU A 420 -31.15 2.94 -17.55
C LEU A 420 -31.06 4.14 -16.59
N LEU A 421 -30.60 5.31 -17.05
CA LEU A 421 -30.53 6.50 -16.21
C LEU A 421 -31.91 6.94 -15.73
N GLU A 422 -32.97 6.68 -16.50
CA GLU A 422 -34.34 7.05 -16.14
C GLU A 422 -35.02 5.99 -15.22
N GLN A 423 -34.41 4.82 -15.03
CA GLN A 423 -34.97 3.73 -14.24
C GLN A 423 -34.77 3.95 -12.73
N LYS A 424 -35.89 4.07 -12.00
CA LYS A 424 -35.89 4.41 -10.56
C LYS A 424 -36.38 3.29 -9.63
N LYS A 425 -36.74 2.10 -10.15
CA LYS A 425 -37.22 0.97 -9.34
C LYS A 425 -36.66 -0.38 -9.83
N GLY A 426 -36.62 -1.36 -8.92
CA GLY A 426 -36.24 -2.75 -9.20
C GLY A 426 -34.87 -2.91 -9.84
N ALA A 427 -34.70 -3.97 -10.63
CA ALA A 427 -33.45 -4.28 -11.32
C ALA A 427 -32.93 -3.14 -12.21
N GLY A 428 -33.82 -2.34 -12.81
CA GLY A 428 -33.42 -1.17 -13.62
C GLY A 428 -32.70 -0.12 -12.78
N LYS A 429 -33.15 0.14 -11.54
CA LYS A 429 -32.47 1.04 -10.61
C LYS A 429 -31.09 0.53 -10.22
N GLU A 430 -30.98 -0.76 -9.88
CA GLU A 430 -29.70 -1.38 -9.50
C GLU A 430 -28.67 -1.30 -10.64
N LYS A 431 -29.08 -1.61 -11.88
CA LYS A 431 -28.24 -1.44 -13.07
C LYS A 431 -27.85 0.02 -13.29
N SER A 432 -28.79 0.95 -13.06
CA SER A 432 -28.52 2.40 -13.12
C SER A 432 -27.44 2.80 -12.10
N GLU A 433 -27.58 2.41 -10.84
CA GLU A 433 -26.59 2.71 -9.79
C GLU A 433 -25.21 2.15 -10.11
N GLN A 434 -25.13 0.91 -10.63
CA GLN A 434 -23.87 0.31 -11.07
C GLN A 434 -23.24 1.06 -12.26
N LEU A 435 -24.06 1.46 -13.25
CA LEU A 435 -23.61 2.29 -14.37
C LEU A 435 -23.06 3.65 -13.89
N GLN A 436 -23.75 4.30 -12.94
CA GLN A 436 -23.30 5.57 -12.37
C GLN A 436 -21.96 5.43 -11.63
N ARG A 437 -21.80 4.38 -10.81
CA ARG A 437 -20.53 4.07 -10.14
C ARG A 437 -19.40 3.88 -11.15
N PHE A 438 -19.69 3.16 -12.23
CA PHE A 438 -18.71 2.90 -13.27
C PHE A 438 -18.28 4.17 -14.02
N ILE A 439 -19.22 5.02 -14.45
CA ILE A 439 -18.91 6.32 -15.06
C ILE A 439 -18.06 7.17 -14.09
N SER A 440 -18.41 7.16 -12.81
CA SER A 440 -17.67 7.91 -11.78
C SER A 440 -16.22 7.43 -11.65
N ALA A 441 -16.01 6.11 -11.63
CA ALA A 441 -14.68 5.51 -11.53
C ALA A 441 -13.76 5.87 -12.71
N THR A 442 -14.30 6.04 -13.93
CA THR A 442 -13.49 6.45 -15.10
C THR A 442 -12.97 7.90 -15.01
N HIS A 443 -13.53 8.74 -14.16
CA HIS A 443 -13.18 10.18 -14.04
C HIS A 443 -12.36 10.51 -12.79
N TRP A 444 -11.89 9.47 -12.12
CA TRP A 444 -11.15 9.56 -10.89
C TRP A 444 -9.66 9.63 -11.19
N ASP A 445 -8.97 10.64 -10.65
CA ASP A 445 -7.57 10.87 -11.00
C ASP A 445 -6.61 10.21 -9.99
N GLY A 446 -7.15 9.54 -8.96
CA GLY A 446 -6.36 8.83 -7.95
C GLY A 446 -5.60 9.78 -7.03
N THR A 447 -5.84 11.09 -7.12
CA THR A 447 -5.06 12.07 -6.36
C THR A 447 -5.62 12.30 -4.97
N SER A 448 -6.93 12.19 -4.77
CA SER A 448 -7.56 12.44 -3.47
C SER A 448 -7.46 11.23 -2.52
N ARG A 449 -7.50 11.43 -1.20
CA ARG A 449 -7.41 10.30 -0.25
C ARG A 449 -8.70 9.49 -0.30
N PHE A 450 -9.82 10.16 -0.51
CA PHE A 450 -11.08 9.50 -0.85
C PHE A 450 -10.95 8.73 -2.16
N ASP A 451 -10.05 9.20 -3.05
CA ASP A 451 -9.72 8.51 -4.27
C ASP A 451 -9.08 7.14 -4.09
N ALA A 452 -8.17 7.04 -3.13
CA ALA A 452 -7.54 5.78 -2.77
C ALA A 452 -8.46 4.86 -1.94
N MET A 453 -9.36 5.39 -1.11
CA MET A 453 -10.18 4.56 -0.21
C MET A 453 -11.35 3.82 -0.88
N THR A 454 -11.80 4.25 -2.05
CA THR A 454 -13.01 3.69 -2.67
C THR A 454 -12.74 2.49 -3.58
N TYR A 455 -11.48 2.28 -3.97
CA TYR A 455 -11.02 1.18 -4.80
C TYR A 455 -9.61 0.78 -4.37
N ASP A 456 -9.47 -0.38 -3.70
CA ASP A 456 -8.23 -0.94 -3.13
C ASP A 456 -7.20 -1.40 -4.20
N GLU A 457 -7.38 -0.99 -5.47
CA GLU A 457 -6.63 -1.48 -6.63
C GLU A 457 -6.32 -0.34 -7.62
N SER A 458 -5.73 0.75 -7.15
CA SER A 458 -5.48 1.93 -8.00
C SER A 458 -4.51 1.70 -9.18
N ASP A 459 -3.88 0.52 -9.27
CA ASP A 459 -2.89 0.14 -10.29
C ASP A 459 -3.22 -1.15 -11.06
N SER A 460 -4.43 -1.73 -10.93
CA SER A 460 -4.77 -2.89 -11.76
C SER A 460 -4.87 -2.52 -13.25
N ASP A 461 -4.49 -3.45 -14.13
CA ASP A 461 -4.64 -3.30 -15.59
C ASP A 461 -6.08 -2.91 -15.98
N GLU A 462 -7.06 -3.34 -15.17
CA GLU A 462 -8.46 -2.98 -15.33
C GLU A 462 -8.68 -1.48 -15.09
N MET A 463 -8.20 -0.89 -13.98
CA MET A 463 -8.35 0.56 -13.73
C MET A 463 -7.66 1.41 -14.80
N GLN A 464 -6.52 0.96 -15.33
CA GLN A 464 -5.87 1.64 -16.45
C GLN A 464 -6.70 1.57 -17.74
N ALA A 465 -7.35 0.44 -18.01
CA ALA A 465 -8.28 0.32 -19.14
C ALA A 465 -9.52 1.21 -18.96
N LEU A 466 -10.05 1.32 -17.74
CA LEU A 466 -11.19 2.18 -17.42
C LEU A 466 -10.91 3.67 -17.66
N LYS A 467 -9.71 4.14 -17.34
CA LYS A 467 -9.31 5.54 -17.61
C LYS A 467 -9.23 5.89 -19.10
N LYS A 468 -9.15 4.88 -19.99
CA LYS A 468 -9.09 5.06 -21.45
C LYS A 468 -10.47 5.00 -22.12
N VAL A 469 -11.53 4.78 -21.35
CA VAL A 469 -12.90 4.69 -21.89
C VAL A 469 -13.36 6.04 -22.40
N GLU A 470 -13.69 6.12 -23.69
CA GLU A 470 -14.33 7.29 -24.30
C GLU A 470 -15.84 7.19 -24.20
N TRP A 471 -16.46 8.15 -23.50
CA TRP A 471 -17.91 8.25 -23.38
C TRP A 471 -18.51 9.09 -24.50
N ASP A 472 -19.62 8.63 -25.08
CA ASP A 472 -20.40 9.41 -26.05
C ASP A 472 -20.84 10.76 -25.45
N ALA A 473 -20.71 11.82 -26.23
CA ALA A 473 -20.98 13.18 -25.76
C ALA A 473 -22.40 13.39 -25.22
N ARG A 474 -23.38 12.59 -25.66
CA ARG A 474 -24.80 12.66 -25.28
C ARG A 474 -25.09 12.13 -23.87
N TRP A 475 -24.16 11.41 -23.25
CA TRP A 475 -24.33 10.91 -21.87
C TRP A 475 -24.59 12.05 -20.87
N LEU A 476 -23.95 13.20 -21.06
CA LEU A 476 -24.12 14.36 -20.18
C LEU A 476 -25.56 14.91 -20.24
N ASP A 477 -26.12 15.09 -21.45
CA ASP A 477 -27.50 15.56 -21.62
C ASP A 477 -28.52 14.56 -21.07
N ALA A 478 -28.30 13.27 -21.30
CA ALA A 478 -29.14 12.20 -20.77
C ALA A 478 -29.13 12.19 -19.22
N ALA A 479 -27.97 12.38 -18.61
CA ALA A 479 -27.83 12.44 -17.15
C ALA A 479 -28.51 13.68 -16.54
N ILE A 480 -28.40 14.84 -17.20
CA ILE A 480 -29.12 16.07 -16.79
C ILE A 480 -30.63 15.84 -16.85
N LYS A 481 -31.13 15.25 -17.95
CA LYS A 481 -32.56 14.94 -18.11
C LYS A 481 -33.08 13.97 -17.04
N ALA A 482 -32.26 12.98 -16.68
CA ALA A 482 -32.59 11.95 -15.70
C ALA A 482 -32.38 12.37 -14.24
N ASP A 483 -31.86 13.59 -13.98
CA ASP A 483 -31.52 14.11 -12.65
C ASP A 483 -30.46 13.25 -11.92
N GLN A 484 -29.47 12.74 -12.68
CA GLN A 484 -28.41 11.87 -12.17
C GLN A 484 -27.16 12.69 -11.81
N GLN A 485 -27.19 13.33 -10.63
CA GLN A 485 -26.17 14.26 -10.16
C GLN A 485 -24.74 13.73 -10.29
N THR A 486 -24.47 12.50 -9.83
CA THR A 486 -23.11 11.93 -9.82
C THR A 486 -22.54 11.86 -11.23
N VAL A 487 -23.33 11.38 -12.20
CA VAL A 487 -22.92 11.28 -13.60
C VAL A 487 -22.71 12.65 -14.23
N VAL A 488 -23.57 13.63 -13.91
CA VAL A 488 -23.38 15.01 -14.39
C VAL A 488 -22.07 15.58 -13.87
N CYS A 489 -21.75 15.40 -12.58
CA CYS A 489 -20.47 15.85 -12.01
C CYS A 489 -19.26 15.16 -12.67
N SER A 490 -19.36 13.87 -12.97
CA SER A 490 -18.29 13.11 -13.63
C SER A 490 -18.05 13.58 -15.06
N LEU A 491 -19.12 13.77 -15.86
CA LEU A 491 -19.04 14.06 -17.30
C LEU A 491 -19.06 15.56 -17.66
N ALA A 492 -19.21 16.45 -16.67
CA ALA A 492 -19.20 17.89 -16.88
C ALA A 492 -17.94 18.35 -17.62
N ARG A 493 -18.10 19.17 -18.66
CA ARG A 493 -17.00 19.64 -19.55
C ARG A 493 -17.15 21.14 -19.88
N PRO A 494 -16.06 21.81 -20.33
CA PRO A 494 -16.14 23.19 -20.80
C PRO A 494 -17.20 23.38 -21.89
N ASN A 495 -17.69 24.61 -22.02
CA ASN A 495 -18.64 25.03 -23.07
C ASN A 495 -20.01 24.32 -23.07
N HIS A 496 -20.37 23.57 -22.02
CA HIS A 496 -21.67 22.90 -21.90
C HIS A 496 -22.66 23.66 -21.01
N LYS A 497 -23.39 24.63 -21.58
CA LYS A 497 -24.28 25.54 -20.83
C LYS A 497 -25.30 24.83 -19.94
N ALA A 498 -25.93 23.76 -20.42
CA ALA A 498 -26.93 23.00 -19.65
C ALA A 498 -26.32 22.34 -18.40
N ALA A 499 -25.07 21.87 -18.49
CA ALA A 499 -24.39 21.24 -17.35
C ALA A 499 -24.00 22.29 -16.31
N LEU A 500 -23.48 23.44 -16.76
CA LEU A 500 -23.16 24.55 -15.86
C LEU A 500 -24.40 25.02 -15.09
N ASN A 501 -25.53 25.22 -15.79
CA ASN A 501 -26.78 25.64 -15.14
C ASN A 501 -27.28 24.60 -14.13
N TYR A 502 -27.19 23.31 -14.46
CA TYR A 502 -27.56 22.21 -13.57
C TYR A 502 -26.68 22.19 -12.30
N LEU A 503 -25.36 22.28 -12.46
CA LEU A 503 -24.40 22.31 -11.35
C LEU A 503 -24.60 23.53 -10.44
N LEU A 504 -24.86 24.71 -11.01
CA LEU A 504 -25.14 25.92 -10.23
C LEU A 504 -26.44 25.81 -9.43
N LYS A 505 -27.48 25.18 -10.00
CA LYS A 505 -28.73 24.90 -9.29
C LYS A 505 -28.49 23.95 -8.10
N LEU A 506 -27.72 22.89 -8.31
CA LEU A 506 -27.34 21.95 -7.24
C LEU A 506 -26.58 22.64 -6.10
N GLY A 507 -25.64 23.51 -6.44
CA GLY A 507 -24.84 24.26 -5.46
C GLY A 507 -25.61 25.38 -4.74
N GLY A 508 -26.71 25.87 -5.32
CA GLY A 508 -27.53 26.96 -4.76
C GLY A 508 -28.71 26.50 -3.88
N GLU A 509 -29.35 25.38 -4.22
CA GLU A 509 -30.68 25.01 -3.68
C GLU A 509 -30.75 23.68 -2.92
N SER A 510 -29.74 22.81 -2.96
CA SER A 510 -29.91 21.46 -2.42
C SER A 510 -29.80 21.40 -0.88
N LYS A 511 -30.84 20.82 -0.24
CA LYS A 511 -30.84 20.43 1.18
C LYS A 511 -30.00 19.16 1.44
N LYS A 512 -29.44 18.54 0.41
CA LYS A 512 -28.61 17.33 0.47
C LYS A 512 -27.17 17.70 0.07
N THR A 513 -26.39 18.10 1.07
CA THR A 513 -25.03 18.62 0.96
C THR A 513 -23.93 17.56 0.80
N SER A 514 -24.28 16.29 0.62
CA SER A 514 -23.35 15.16 0.62
C SER A 514 -22.36 15.15 -0.55
N ASP A 515 -22.65 15.86 -1.65
CA ASP A 515 -21.85 15.85 -2.88
C ASP A 515 -21.27 17.22 -3.27
N ALA A 516 -21.10 18.12 -2.29
CA ALA A 516 -20.59 19.47 -2.52
C ALA A 516 -19.18 19.47 -3.16
N GLY A 517 -18.30 18.56 -2.73
CA GLY A 517 -16.95 18.41 -3.30
C GLY A 517 -16.96 18.04 -4.79
N LEU A 518 -17.79 17.06 -5.18
CA LEU A 518 -17.95 16.65 -6.60
C LEU A 518 -18.46 17.80 -7.47
N THR A 519 -19.38 18.60 -6.93
CA THR A 519 -19.94 19.76 -7.65
C THR A 519 -18.87 20.82 -7.90
N VAL A 520 -18.03 21.12 -6.90
CA VAL A 520 -16.91 22.07 -7.05
C VAL A 520 -15.93 21.58 -8.11
N ARG A 521 -15.56 20.29 -8.07
CA ARG A 521 -14.67 19.67 -9.07
C ARG A 521 -15.26 19.77 -10.48
N ALA A 522 -16.55 19.52 -10.64
CA ALA A 522 -17.25 19.63 -11.91
C ALA A 522 -17.30 21.09 -12.43
N LEU A 523 -17.59 22.06 -11.55
CA LEU A 523 -17.58 23.49 -11.88
C LEU A 523 -16.20 23.98 -12.31
N ALA A 524 -15.14 23.50 -11.63
CA ALA A 524 -13.77 23.78 -12.01
C ALA A 524 -13.45 23.21 -13.40
N ARG A 525 -13.88 21.97 -13.69
CA ARG A 525 -13.73 21.35 -15.02
C ARG A 525 -14.50 22.11 -16.11
N CYS A 526 -15.64 22.69 -15.78
CA CYS A 526 -16.39 23.59 -16.67
C CYS A 526 -15.77 24.99 -16.81
N GLN A 527 -14.66 25.29 -16.15
CA GLN A 527 -14.00 26.60 -16.13
C GLN A 527 -14.93 27.73 -15.66
N TYR A 528 -15.78 27.45 -14.67
CA TYR A 528 -16.66 28.46 -14.12
C TYR A 528 -15.85 29.57 -13.41
N PRO A 529 -15.92 30.85 -13.86
CA PRO A 529 -15.02 31.89 -13.36
C PRO A 529 -15.15 32.19 -11.87
N LYS A 530 -16.31 31.88 -11.26
CA LYS A 530 -16.58 32.11 -9.84
C LYS A 530 -16.54 30.82 -9.01
N VAL A 531 -15.85 29.78 -9.49
CA VAL A 531 -15.75 28.50 -8.79
C VAL A 531 -15.14 28.65 -7.40
N THR A 532 -14.10 29.48 -7.25
CA THR A 532 -13.45 29.74 -5.96
C THR A 532 -14.39 30.44 -4.98
N ASP A 533 -15.16 31.44 -5.44
CA ASP A 533 -16.18 32.08 -4.60
C ASP A 533 -17.26 31.11 -4.14
N HIS A 534 -17.69 30.22 -5.05
CA HIS A 534 -18.66 29.20 -4.74
C HIS A 534 -18.12 28.20 -3.70
N PHE A 535 -16.89 27.73 -3.87
CA PHE A 535 -16.19 26.85 -2.93
C PHE A 535 -16.08 27.50 -1.54
N LEU A 536 -15.58 28.74 -1.47
CA LEU A 536 -15.45 29.46 -0.20
C LEU A 536 -16.79 29.68 0.50
N GLY A 537 -17.86 29.95 -0.27
CA GLY A 537 -19.21 30.04 0.27
C GLY A 537 -19.71 28.73 0.88
N LEU A 538 -19.43 27.59 0.24
CA LEU A 538 -19.76 26.27 0.76
C LEU A 538 -18.97 25.94 2.04
N VAL A 539 -17.67 26.23 2.03
CA VAL A 539 -16.81 26.04 3.21
C VAL A 539 -17.31 26.89 4.37
N ALA A 540 -17.54 28.19 4.17
CA ALA A 540 -18.06 29.08 5.21
C ALA A 540 -19.40 28.61 5.77
N LYS A 541 -20.28 28.05 4.93
CA LYS A 541 -21.57 27.51 5.36
C LYS A 541 -21.41 26.23 6.19
N LYS A 542 -20.54 25.30 5.78
CA LYS A 542 -20.33 24.01 6.48
C LYS A 542 -19.51 24.16 7.76
N THR A 543 -18.58 25.11 7.84
CA THR A 543 -17.80 25.36 9.06
C THR A 543 -18.58 26.14 10.10
N LYS A 544 -19.64 26.87 9.71
CA LYS A 544 -20.49 27.63 10.63
C LYS A 544 -21.22 26.71 11.62
N GLY A 545 -20.72 26.66 12.85
CA GLY A 545 -21.29 25.85 13.93
C GLY A 545 -20.84 24.39 13.95
N ALA A 546 -19.96 23.97 13.02
CA ALA A 546 -19.37 22.65 13.06
C ALA A 546 -18.36 22.53 14.23
N LYS A 547 -18.36 21.38 14.90
CA LYS A 547 -17.50 21.13 16.07
C LYS A 547 -16.12 20.58 15.67
N TYR A 548 -16.06 19.74 14.64
CA TYR A 548 -14.88 19.06 14.12
C TYR A 548 -14.99 18.93 12.59
N VAL A 549 -13.90 18.51 11.94
CA VAL A 549 -13.91 18.17 10.51
C VAL A 549 -14.53 16.80 10.32
N ASP A 550 -15.73 16.74 9.74
CA ASP A 550 -16.37 15.48 9.38
C ASP A 550 -15.98 15.04 7.95
N TYR A 551 -16.41 13.83 7.58
CA TYR A 551 -16.12 13.24 6.27
C TYR A 551 -16.53 14.14 5.10
N GLU A 552 -17.70 14.80 5.18
CA GLU A 552 -18.18 15.64 4.07
C GLU A 552 -17.40 16.95 3.95
N LEU A 553 -16.93 17.50 5.08
CA LEU A 553 -16.13 18.72 5.11
C LEU A 553 -14.70 18.44 4.62
N GLU A 554 -14.10 17.33 5.05
CA GLU A 554 -12.80 16.87 4.56
C GLU A 554 -12.86 16.62 3.03
N PHE A 555 -13.90 15.91 2.56
CA PHE A 555 -14.10 15.67 1.13
C PHE A 555 -14.28 16.97 0.33
N LEU A 556 -15.00 17.96 0.90
CA LEU A 556 -15.10 19.28 0.29
C LEU A 556 -13.72 19.95 0.20
N PHE A 557 -12.95 19.97 1.29
CA PHE A 557 -11.61 20.58 1.33
C PHE A 557 -10.69 19.96 0.29
N GLU A 558 -10.61 18.64 0.21
CA GLU A 558 -9.74 17.98 -0.75
C GLU A 558 -9.99 18.40 -2.20
N ASN A 559 -11.23 18.73 -2.57
CA ASN A 559 -11.56 19.18 -3.92
C ASN A 559 -11.03 20.60 -4.25
N ALA A 560 -10.49 21.34 -3.27
CA ALA A 560 -9.82 22.63 -3.49
C ALA A 560 -8.62 22.53 -4.46
N ARG A 561 -7.98 21.37 -4.55
CA ARG A 561 -6.87 21.09 -5.49
C ARG A 561 -7.20 21.32 -6.97
N HIS A 562 -8.48 21.33 -7.31
CA HIS A 562 -8.98 21.53 -8.67
C HIS A 562 -9.26 23.00 -8.99
N LEU A 563 -9.18 23.89 -8.00
CA LEU A 563 -9.37 25.33 -8.20
C LEU A 563 -8.21 25.95 -9.01
N PRO A 564 -8.44 27.14 -9.62
CA PRO A 564 -7.38 27.87 -10.31
C PRO A 564 -6.23 28.24 -9.37
N ALA A 565 -4.99 27.93 -9.75
CA ALA A 565 -3.81 28.28 -8.95
C ALA A 565 -3.63 29.81 -8.81
N THR A 566 -4.16 30.60 -9.75
CA THR A 566 -4.21 32.06 -9.69
C THR A 566 -4.99 32.59 -8.49
N ASP A 567 -5.90 31.80 -7.94
CA ASP A 567 -6.74 32.19 -6.81
C ASP A 567 -6.12 31.82 -5.45
N LEU A 568 -4.90 31.28 -5.43
CA LEU A 568 -4.20 30.92 -4.20
C LEU A 568 -4.13 32.07 -3.17
N PRO A 569 -3.83 33.34 -3.53
CA PRO A 569 -3.82 34.44 -2.56
C PRO A 569 -5.18 34.64 -1.87
N LYS A 570 -6.28 34.39 -2.60
CA LYS A 570 -7.65 34.49 -2.08
C LYS A 570 -7.97 33.34 -1.13
N LEU A 571 -7.47 32.14 -1.41
CA LEU A 571 -7.60 30.98 -0.53
C LEU A 571 -6.80 31.17 0.77
N ASP A 572 -5.55 31.65 0.69
CA ASP A 572 -4.73 31.94 1.87
C ASP A 572 -5.37 33.04 2.74
N ALA A 573 -5.92 34.09 2.12
CA ALA A 573 -6.63 35.15 2.85
C ALA A 573 -7.92 34.65 3.54
N PHE A 574 -8.55 33.61 3.02
CA PHE A 574 -9.69 32.95 3.66
C PHE A 574 -9.25 32.04 4.80
N ALA A 575 -8.15 31.28 4.62
CA ALA A 575 -7.58 30.43 5.66
C ALA A 575 -7.26 31.21 6.94
N ALA A 576 -6.74 32.44 6.81
CA ALA A 576 -6.46 33.34 7.93
C ALA A 576 -7.70 33.75 8.76
N LYS A 577 -8.91 33.54 8.24
CA LYS A 577 -10.19 33.84 8.90
C LYS A 577 -10.90 32.59 9.43
N LEU A 578 -10.34 31.41 9.16
CA LEU A 578 -10.92 30.13 9.56
C LEU A 578 -10.56 29.84 11.03
N ASP A 579 -11.44 29.15 11.74
CA ASP A 579 -11.17 28.67 13.10
C ASP A 579 -9.98 27.70 13.10
N GLU A 580 -9.11 27.79 14.09
CA GLU A 580 -7.86 27.03 14.22
C GLU A 580 -8.06 25.53 13.97
N LYS A 581 -9.18 24.96 14.43
CA LYS A 581 -9.49 23.53 14.25
C LYS A 581 -9.74 23.08 12.80
N PHE A 582 -9.92 24.02 11.87
CA PHE A 582 -10.15 23.75 10.45
C PHE A 582 -8.98 24.20 9.57
N VAL A 583 -8.14 25.11 10.07
CA VAL A 583 -7.08 25.78 9.28
C VAL A 583 -6.10 24.76 8.73
N ASP A 584 -5.61 23.84 9.56
CA ASP A 584 -4.59 22.88 9.13
C ASP A 584 -5.08 21.97 8.01
N HIS A 585 -6.29 21.41 8.13
CA HIS A 585 -6.94 20.60 7.10
C HIS A 585 -7.15 21.39 5.80
N PHE A 586 -7.58 22.65 5.92
CA PHE A 586 -7.78 23.52 4.76
C PHE A 586 -6.46 23.85 4.06
N LEU A 587 -5.41 24.18 4.81
CA LEU A 587 -4.07 24.48 4.29
C LEU A 587 -3.43 23.25 3.63
N GLU A 588 -3.61 22.07 4.22
CA GLU A 588 -3.18 20.81 3.64
C GLU A 588 -3.86 20.56 2.29
N ALA A 589 -5.17 20.81 2.21
CA ALA A 589 -5.93 20.57 0.99
C ALA A 589 -5.60 21.53 -0.18
N ILE A 590 -5.16 22.77 0.11
CA ILE A 590 -4.72 23.72 -0.93
C ILE A 590 -3.23 23.59 -1.27
N ALA A 591 -2.45 22.84 -0.48
CA ALA A 591 -1.01 22.65 -0.72
C ALA A 591 -0.66 22.19 -2.16
N PRO A 592 -1.43 21.31 -2.83
CA PRO A 592 -1.16 20.93 -4.22
C PRO A 592 -1.20 22.10 -5.21
N LEU A 593 -1.95 23.17 -4.93
CA LEU A 593 -2.01 24.35 -5.80
C LEU A 593 -0.69 25.14 -5.78
N ARG A 594 0.07 25.07 -4.67
CA ARG A 594 1.36 25.76 -4.51
C ARG A 594 2.46 25.18 -5.40
N ASN A 595 2.31 23.92 -5.82
CA ASN A 595 3.27 23.20 -6.64
C ASN A 595 2.91 23.21 -8.14
N LYS A 596 1.77 23.81 -8.54
CA LYS A 596 1.39 23.96 -9.95
C LYS A 596 2.01 25.24 -10.51
N PRO A 597 2.73 25.20 -11.65
CA PRO A 597 3.17 26.43 -12.31
C PRO A 597 1.94 27.24 -12.70
N ALA A 598 1.97 28.55 -12.46
CA ALA A 598 0.94 29.46 -12.95
C ALA A 598 0.87 29.30 -14.48
N ALA A 599 -0.31 28.95 -15.02
CA ALA A 599 -0.49 28.87 -16.45
C ALA A 599 -0.17 30.24 -17.09
N PRO A 600 0.52 30.30 -18.24
CA PRO A 600 0.78 31.56 -18.91
C PRO A 600 -0.55 32.23 -19.27
N ALA A 601 -0.59 33.55 -19.03
CA ALA A 601 -1.75 34.42 -19.14
C ALA A 601 -2.37 34.46 -20.55
#